data_AF-A0A348TP77-F1
#
_entry.id   AF-A0A348TP77-F1
#
_cell.length_a   1.000
_cell.length_b   1.000
_cell.length_c   1.000
_cell.angle_alpha   90.00
_cell.angle_beta   90.00
_cell.angle_gamma   90.00
#
_symmetry.space_group_name_H-M   'P 1'
#
loop_
_entity.id
_entity.type
_entity.pdbx_description
1 polymer ?
#
loop_
_entity_poly.entity_id
_entity_poly.type
_entity_poly.pdbx_seq_one_letter_code
_entity_poly.pdbx_strand_id
1 'polypeptide(L)'
;MQSVGGYLSNDTRRMVESLKDNALSIKKMKSTSFLSLSNALDKLYNALVSLLGFITESMPREQGWLMFQSGRKIERSSLIASLARATLVYKDHDFVQQQVLEAVLRSNQLISTYRYKYRTHLNLEYALQLLLFDENNPRSIAYQLQKLMIYLRNLTSDKEDAAFGKDQKLVLEAHTKLVLTDSAELLQEKSDDLIRKKLDALLADFTDLMIQCSIAINQKYFSHSSEMKNLILTAKE
;
A
#
# COMPACT_ATOMS: atom_id res chain seq x y z
N MET A 1 7.58 2.08 25.77
CA MET A 1 7.95 2.33 24.37
C MET A 1 7.90 3.82 24.10
N GLN A 2 8.98 4.42 23.60
CA GLN A 2 8.97 5.82 23.17
C GLN A 2 7.97 6.01 22.02
N SER A 3 7.32 7.18 21.93
CA SER A 3 6.39 7.46 20.81
C SER A 3 7.12 7.31 19.48
N VAL A 4 6.43 6.87 18.41
CA VAL A 4 7.04 6.74 17.06
C VAL A 4 7.71 8.03 16.57
N GLY A 5 7.24 9.19 17.06
CA GLY A 5 7.87 10.49 16.82
C GLY A 5 9.27 10.69 17.42
N GLY A 6 9.66 9.86 18.40
CA GLY A 6 10.99 9.83 19.02
C GLY A 6 12.02 9.05 18.21
N TYR A 7 11.59 8.19 17.28
CA TYR A 7 12.48 7.44 16.38
C TYR A 7 12.80 8.19 15.08
N LEU A 8 12.15 9.33 14.84
CA LEU A 8 12.37 10.16 13.66
C LEU A 8 13.44 11.20 13.99
N SER A 9 14.52 11.24 13.20
CA SER A 9 15.51 12.30 13.33
C SER A 9 14.88 13.67 13.02
N ASN A 10 15.49 14.75 13.52
CA ASN A 10 15.05 16.11 13.20
C ASN A 10 15.02 16.35 11.68
N ASP A 11 15.94 15.74 10.94
CA ASP A 11 15.98 15.82 9.48
C ASP A 11 14.82 15.07 8.83
N THR A 12 14.46 13.86 9.32
CA THR A 12 13.26 13.16 8.82
C THR A 12 12.00 13.99 9.06
N ARG A 13 11.89 14.66 10.22
CA ARG A 13 10.75 15.53 10.53
C ARG A 13 10.65 16.71 9.56
N ARG A 14 11.77 17.39 9.29
CA ARG A 14 11.82 18.50 8.31
C ARG A 14 11.42 18.06 6.90
N MET A 15 11.86 16.89 6.48
CA MET A 15 11.49 16.35 5.16
C MET A 15 10.00 16.02 5.08
N VAL A 16 9.40 15.47 6.14
CA VAL A 16 7.95 15.22 6.23
C VAL A 16 7.16 16.55 6.23
N GLU A 17 7.64 17.57 6.93
CA GLU A 17 7.04 18.92 6.89
C GLU A 17 7.08 19.50 5.47
N SER A 18 8.22 19.38 4.78
CA SER A 18 8.39 19.84 3.40
C SER A 18 7.43 19.12 2.44
N LEU A 19 7.21 17.82 2.64
CA LEU A 19 6.20 17.05 1.90
C LEU A 19 4.78 17.55 2.13
N LYS A 20 4.44 17.84 3.39
CA LYS A 20 3.13 18.38 3.76
C LYS A 20 2.89 19.73 3.09
N ASP A 21 3.89 20.60 3.10
CA ASP A 21 3.81 21.92 2.48
C ASP A 21 3.65 21.82 0.96
N ASN A 22 4.42 20.93 0.31
CA ASN A 22 4.27 20.66 -1.12
C ASN A 22 2.85 20.15 -1.45
N ALA A 23 2.31 19.21 -0.67
CA ALA A 23 0.96 18.68 -0.87
C ALA A 23 -0.13 19.75 -0.68
N LEU A 24 0.02 20.60 0.34
CA LEU A 24 -0.88 21.73 0.58
C LEU A 24 -0.81 22.77 -0.54
N SER A 25 0.37 22.99 -1.12
CA SER A 25 0.54 23.92 -2.23
C SER A 25 -0.25 23.47 -3.46
N ILE A 26 -0.21 22.17 -3.80
CA ILE A 26 -0.99 21.56 -4.90
C ILE A 26 -2.49 21.75 -4.66
N LYS A 27 -2.98 21.46 -3.45
CA LYS A 27 -4.41 21.59 -3.10
C LYS A 27 -4.93 23.04 -3.22
N LYS A 28 -4.06 24.03 -3.04
CA LYS A 28 -4.42 25.46 -3.12
C LYS A 28 -4.35 26.03 -4.54
N MET A 29 -3.91 25.27 -5.54
CA MET A 29 -3.85 25.74 -6.93
C MET A 29 -5.27 25.92 -7.49
N LYS A 30 -5.64 27.16 -7.82
CA LYS A 30 -7.01 27.54 -8.26
C LYS A 30 -7.26 27.42 -9.77
N SER A 31 -6.20 27.45 -10.59
CA SER A 31 -6.26 27.28 -12.04
C SER A 31 -4.92 26.71 -12.50
N THR A 32 -4.94 25.49 -13.01
CA THR A 32 -3.73 24.71 -13.28
C THR A 32 -3.60 24.49 -14.78
N SER A 33 -2.65 25.20 -15.40
CA SER A 33 -2.05 24.73 -16.65
C SER A 33 -1.51 23.32 -16.38
N PHE A 34 -1.65 22.42 -17.36
CA PHE A 34 -1.07 21.07 -17.28
C PHE A 34 0.41 21.11 -16.85
N LEU A 35 1.18 22.08 -17.38
CA LEU A 35 2.58 22.27 -17.05
C LEU A 35 2.80 22.63 -15.57
N SER A 36 1.97 23.50 -15.00
CA SER A 36 2.12 23.89 -13.59
C SER A 36 1.75 22.76 -12.65
N LEU A 37 0.72 21.98 -12.99
CA LEU A 37 0.37 20.76 -12.25
C LEU A 37 1.48 19.72 -12.32
N SER A 38 2.01 19.44 -13.52
CA SER A 38 3.11 18.49 -13.71
C SER A 38 4.31 18.87 -12.87
N ASN A 39 4.76 20.13 -12.95
CA ASN A 39 5.90 20.61 -12.16
C ASN A 39 5.67 20.51 -10.64
N ALA A 40 4.45 20.73 -10.18
CA ALA A 40 4.13 20.60 -8.75
C ALA A 40 4.12 19.13 -8.30
N LEU A 41 3.60 18.23 -9.14
CA LEU A 41 3.66 16.77 -8.91
C LEU A 41 5.09 16.25 -8.94
N ASP A 42 5.94 16.73 -9.87
CA ASP A 42 7.34 16.35 -9.95
C ASP A 42 8.13 16.79 -8.70
N LYS A 43 7.85 17.98 -8.17
CA LYS A 43 8.44 18.44 -6.89
C LYS A 43 8.03 17.54 -5.73
N LEU A 44 6.74 17.18 -5.64
CA LEU A 44 6.25 16.27 -4.61
C LEU A 44 6.88 14.88 -4.75
N TYR A 45 6.95 14.36 -5.97
CA TYR A 45 7.58 13.07 -6.28
C TYR A 45 9.05 13.05 -5.87
N ASN A 46 9.83 14.07 -6.26
CA ASN A 46 11.24 14.16 -5.89
C ASN A 46 11.41 14.24 -4.37
N ALA A 47 10.59 15.01 -3.66
CA ALA A 47 10.63 15.06 -2.20
C ALA A 47 10.30 13.69 -1.56
N LEU A 48 9.36 12.92 -2.11
CA LEU A 48 9.03 11.57 -1.63
C LEU A 48 10.19 10.61 -1.86
N VAL A 49 10.82 10.65 -3.05
CA VAL A 49 11.98 9.82 -3.37
C VAL A 49 13.15 10.17 -2.46
N SER A 50 13.44 11.46 -2.23
CA SER A 50 14.47 11.90 -1.30
C SER A 50 14.21 11.42 0.12
N LEU A 51 12.97 11.54 0.62
CA LEU A 51 12.61 11.02 1.95
C LEU A 51 12.83 9.51 2.04
N LEU A 52 12.41 8.76 1.03
CA LEU A 52 12.59 7.30 1.01
C LEU A 52 14.06 6.91 0.96
N GLY A 53 14.89 7.62 0.18
CA GLY A 53 16.34 7.43 0.16
C GLY A 53 16.96 7.70 1.53
N PHE A 54 16.61 8.84 2.14
CA PHE A 54 17.08 9.22 3.47
C PHE A 54 16.70 8.18 4.54
N ILE A 55 15.43 7.76 4.60
CA ILE A 55 14.98 6.73 5.55
C ILE A 55 15.70 5.40 5.30
N THR A 56 15.94 5.06 4.02
CA THR A 56 16.63 3.83 3.68
C THR A 56 18.07 3.84 4.17
N GLU A 57 18.79 4.97 4.07
CA GLU A 57 20.19 5.05 4.48
C GLU A 57 20.38 5.32 5.98
N SER A 58 19.55 6.17 6.59
CA SER A 58 19.82 6.72 7.92
C SER A 58 19.00 6.09 9.05
N MET A 59 17.83 5.51 8.77
CA MET A 59 16.94 5.04 9.83
C MET A 59 17.44 3.72 10.42
N PRO A 60 17.69 3.64 11.74
CA PRO A 60 18.07 2.40 12.41
C PRO A 60 17.05 1.30 12.14
N ARG A 61 17.52 0.05 11.96
CA ARG A 61 16.67 -1.12 11.65
C ARG A 61 15.98 -1.68 12.88
N GLU A 62 15.32 -0.80 13.60
CA GLU A 62 14.60 -1.06 14.84
C GLU A 62 13.07 -0.96 14.62
N GLN A 63 12.32 -0.95 15.73
CA GLN A 63 10.86 -0.92 15.76
C GLN A 63 10.26 0.21 14.90
N GLY A 64 10.85 1.41 14.92
CA GLY A 64 10.39 2.52 14.08
C GLY A 64 10.48 2.23 12.58
N TRP A 65 11.55 1.59 12.13
CA TRP A 65 11.74 1.23 10.72
C TRP A 65 10.76 0.12 10.30
N LEU A 66 10.59 -0.90 11.15
CA LEU A 66 9.62 -1.98 10.90
C LEU A 66 8.19 -1.44 10.81
N MET A 67 7.83 -0.48 11.66
CA MET A 67 6.53 0.19 11.63
C MET A 67 6.33 0.98 10.34
N PHE A 68 7.33 1.79 9.95
CA PHE A 68 7.30 2.55 8.70
C PHE A 68 7.14 1.64 7.48
N GLN A 69 7.93 0.56 7.43
CA GLN A 69 7.85 -0.41 6.34
C GLN A 69 6.49 -1.12 6.31
N SER A 70 5.93 -1.48 7.46
CA SER A 70 4.59 -2.09 7.55
C SER A 70 3.52 -1.15 7.00
N GLY A 71 3.52 0.11 7.43
CA GLY A 71 2.59 1.14 6.92
C GLY A 71 2.69 1.29 5.40
N ARG A 72 3.90 1.36 4.84
CA ARG A 72 4.11 1.43 3.39
C ARG A 72 3.55 0.22 2.65
N LYS A 73 3.68 -0.98 3.19
CA LYS A 73 3.13 -2.20 2.57
C LYS A 73 1.61 -2.20 2.58
N ILE A 74 0.99 -1.76 3.66
CA ILE A 74 -0.47 -1.59 3.76
C ILE A 74 -0.95 -0.57 2.74
N GLU A 75 -0.41 0.65 2.77
CA GLU A 75 -0.80 1.73 1.86
C GLU A 75 -0.66 1.33 0.39
N ARG A 76 0.48 0.70 0.04
CA ARG A 76 0.72 0.25 -1.34
C ARG A 76 -0.31 -0.79 -1.77
N SER A 77 -0.59 -1.77 -0.93
CA SER A 77 -1.55 -2.83 -1.25
C SER A 77 -2.96 -2.26 -1.41
N SER A 78 -3.38 -1.38 -0.50
CA SER A 78 -4.68 -0.70 -0.58
C SER A 78 -4.80 0.17 -1.84
N LEU A 79 -3.73 0.88 -2.23
CA LEU A 79 -3.72 1.69 -3.44
C LEU A 79 -3.88 0.85 -4.70
N ILE A 80 -3.17 -0.28 -4.79
CA ILE A 80 -3.28 -1.20 -5.93
C ILE A 80 -4.68 -1.79 -6.00
N ALA A 81 -5.23 -2.24 -4.87
CA ALA A 81 -6.58 -2.80 -4.82
C ALA A 81 -7.64 -1.77 -5.22
N SER A 82 -7.54 -0.55 -4.70
CA SER A 82 -8.46 0.55 -5.02
C SER A 82 -8.37 0.95 -6.49
N LEU A 83 -7.15 1.05 -7.05
CA LEU A 83 -6.94 1.35 -8.46
C LEU A 83 -7.53 0.25 -9.35
N ALA A 84 -7.22 -1.01 -9.07
CA ALA A 84 -7.75 -2.15 -9.82
C ALA A 84 -9.28 -2.19 -9.74
N ARG A 85 -9.85 -1.89 -8.57
CA ARG A 85 -11.30 -1.85 -8.37
C ARG A 85 -11.96 -0.72 -9.18
N ALA A 86 -11.34 0.45 -9.20
CA ALA A 86 -11.86 1.61 -9.93
C ALA A 86 -11.72 1.50 -11.46
N THR A 87 -10.84 0.63 -11.97
CA THR A 87 -10.46 0.64 -13.40
C THR A 87 -10.64 -0.70 -14.11
N LEU A 88 -10.59 -1.83 -13.40
CA LEU A 88 -10.60 -3.18 -13.99
C LEU A 88 -11.85 -3.98 -13.66
N VAL A 89 -12.71 -3.49 -12.76
CA VAL A 89 -13.99 -4.13 -12.40
C VAL A 89 -15.05 -3.85 -13.45
N TYR A 90 -15.10 -2.67 -14.04
CA TYR A 90 -16.06 -2.38 -15.10
C TYR A 90 -15.62 -2.99 -16.43
N LYS A 91 -16.57 -3.53 -17.19
CA LYS A 91 -16.33 -4.06 -18.54
C LYS A 91 -16.47 -2.95 -19.57
N ASP A 92 -15.34 -2.32 -19.88
CA ASP A 92 -15.25 -1.41 -21.00
C ASP A 92 -15.19 -2.14 -22.34
N HIS A 93 -15.48 -1.41 -23.42
CA HIS A 93 -15.21 -1.88 -24.78
C HIS A 93 -13.71 -2.17 -24.96
N ASP A 94 -13.37 -3.21 -25.72
CA ASP A 94 -11.99 -3.71 -25.91
C ASP A 94 -10.92 -2.62 -26.09
N PHE A 95 -11.15 -1.64 -26.96
CA PHE A 95 -10.21 -0.53 -27.20
C PHE A 95 -9.96 0.33 -25.95
N VAL A 96 -11.01 0.64 -25.19
CA VAL A 96 -10.89 1.41 -23.94
C VAL A 96 -10.22 0.53 -22.88
N GLN A 97 -10.60 -0.74 -22.78
CA GLN A 97 -10.00 -1.68 -21.84
C GLN A 97 -8.48 -1.82 -22.06
N GLN A 98 -8.00 -1.87 -23.31
CA GLN A 98 -6.56 -1.91 -23.61
C GLN A 98 -5.83 -0.65 -23.09
N GLN A 99 -6.39 0.54 -23.32
CA GLN A 99 -5.79 1.79 -22.86
C GLN A 99 -5.77 1.89 -21.33
N VAL A 100 -6.88 1.51 -20.68
CA VAL A 100 -6.97 1.47 -19.23
C VAL A 100 -5.96 0.49 -18.66
N LEU A 101 -5.85 -0.71 -19.24
CA LEU A 101 -4.89 -1.72 -18.79
C LEU A 101 -3.45 -1.25 -18.94
N GLU A 102 -3.12 -0.58 -20.04
CA GLU A 102 -1.80 0.02 -20.23
C GLU A 102 -1.52 1.10 -19.17
N ALA A 103 -2.49 1.98 -18.91
CA ALA A 103 -2.37 3.03 -17.91
C ALA A 103 -2.19 2.47 -16.49
N VAL A 104 -2.92 1.42 -16.12
CA VAL A 104 -2.78 0.73 -14.83
C VAL A 104 -1.39 0.08 -14.71
N LEU A 105 -0.91 -0.60 -15.75
CA LEU A 105 0.43 -1.21 -15.73
C LEU A 105 1.54 -0.16 -15.70
N ARG A 106 1.39 0.97 -16.42
CA ARG A 106 2.37 2.07 -16.41
C ARG A 106 2.43 2.77 -15.06
N SER A 107 1.27 3.10 -14.46
CA SER A 107 1.20 3.74 -13.14
C SER A 107 1.82 2.88 -12.04
N ASN A 108 1.75 1.55 -12.19
CA ASN A 108 2.40 0.60 -11.30
C ASN A 108 3.81 0.18 -11.77
N GLN A 109 4.38 0.79 -12.81
CA GLN A 109 5.71 0.46 -13.34
C GLN A 109 5.88 -1.04 -13.67
N LEU A 110 4.79 -1.68 -14.12
CA LEU A 110 4.73 -3.09 -14.50
C LEU A 110 4.72 -3.32 -16.02
N ILE A 111 4.60 -2.27 -16.83
CA ILE A 111 4.47 -2.43 -18.29
C ILE A 111 5.68 -3.12 -18.92
N SER A 112 6.90 -2.81 -18.48
CA SER A 112 8.13 -3.45 -18.98
C SER A 112 8.20 -4.91 -18.55
N THR A 113 7.85 -5.20 -17.30
CA THR A 113 7.76 -6.57 -16.78
C THR A 113 6.72 -7.39 -17.55
N TYR A 114 5.55 -6.82 -17.82
CA TYR A 114 4.51 -7.45 -18.62
C TYR A 114 5.01 -7.80 -20.02
N ARG A 115 5.58 -6.83 -20.74
CA ARG A 115 6.06 -7.02 -22.11
C ARG A 115 7.19 -8.05 -22.17
N TYR A 116 8.08 -8.06 -21.18
CA TYR A 116 9.14 -9.05 -21.07
C TYR A 116 8.58 -10.47 -20.86
N LYS A 117 7.61 -10.62 -19.95
CA LYS A 117 7.07 -11.92 -19.52
C LYS A 117 6.10 -12.54 -20.54
N TYR A 118 5.17 -11.76 -21.08
CA TYR A 118 4.06 -12.30 -21.87
C TYR A 118 4.17 -12.07 -23.38
N ARG A 119 4.99 -11.12 -23.84
CA ARG A 119 5.27 -10.84 -25.28
C ARG A 119 4.03 -10.79 -26.20
N THR A 120 2.88 -10.39 -25.64
CA THR A 120 1.57 -10.41 -26.29
C THR A 120 0.86 -9.07 -26.10
N HIS A 121 -0.28 -8.91 -26.78
CA HIS A 121 -1.23 -7.82 -26.49
C HIS A 121 -1.60 -7.82 -24.99
N LEU A 122 -2.05 -6.67 -24.48
CA LEU A 122 -2.39 -6.60 -23.07
C LEU A 122 -3.62 -7.47 -22.81
N ASN A 123 -3.48 -8.38 -21.85
CA ASN A 123 -4.52 -9.30 -21.44
C ASN A 123 -4.78 -9.04 -19.95
N LEU A 124 -6.06 -8.92 -19.62
CA LEU A 124 -6.48 -8.56 -18.26
C LEU A 124 -6.06 -9.61 -17.24
N GLU A 125 -6.18 -10.90 -17.56
CA GLU A 125 -5.77 -11.99 -16.68
C GLU A 125 -4.28 -11.90 -16.34
N TYR A 126 -3.44 -11.73 -17.36
CA TYR A 126 -1.99 -11.58 -17.18
C TYR A 126 -1.59 -10.31 -16.43
N ALA A 127 -2.36 -9.23 -16.58
CA ALA A 127 -2.17 -8.02 -15.79
C ALA A 127 -2.55 -8.23 -14.32
N LEU A 128 -3.68 -8.91 -14.04
CA LEU A 128 -4.08 -9.28 -12.68
C LEU A 128 -3.06 -10.22 -12.04
N GLN A 129 -2.51 -11.18 -12.80
CA GLN A 129 -1.40 -12.03 -12.36
C GLN A 129 -0.21 -11.22 -11.87
N LEU A 130 0.21 -10.18 -12.61
CA LEU A 130 1.33 -9.33 -12.18
C LEU A 130 0.98 -8.37 -11.03
N LEU A 131 -0.23 -7.82 -11.02
CA LEU A 131 -0.66 -6.81 -10.05
C LEU A 131 -1.00 -7.43 -8.70
N LEU A 132 -1.63 -8.60 -8.69
CA LEU A 132 -2.18 -9.21 -7.49
C LEU A 132 -1.31 -10.37 -7.02
N PHE A 133 -0.99 -11.33 -7.89
CA PHE A 133 -0.54 -12.67 -7.49
C PHE A 133 0.97 -12.90 -7.55
N ASP A 134 1.74 -12.11 -8.30
CA ASP A 134 3.17 -12.38 -8.51
C ASP A 134 4.02 -12.13 -7.25
N GLU A 135 4.31 -13.18 -6.49
CA GLU A 135 5.11 -13.13 -5.25
C GLU A 135 6.56 -12.65 -5.43
N ASN A 136 7.07 -12.56 -6.66
CA ASN A 136 8.43 -12.09 -6.93
C ASN A 136 8.47 -10.63 -7.36
N ASN A 137 7.32 -10.07 -7.75
CA ASN A 137 7.19 -8.68 -8.16
C ASN A 137 7.05 -7.78 -6.92
N PRO A 138 8.01 -6.86 -6.63
CA PRO A 138 7.97 -6.01 -5.45
C PRO A 138 6.79 -5.03 -5.38
N ARG A 139 5.96 -4.98 -6.43
CA ARG A 139 4.77 -4.15 -6.52
C ARG A 139 3.48 -4.96 -6.53
N SER A 140 3.51 -6.29 -6.55
CA SER A 140 2.28 -7.07 -6.43
C SER A 140 1.72 -6.99 -5.01
N ILE A 141 0.42 -7.25 -4.87
CA ILE A 141 -0.22 -7.40 -3.56
C ILE A 141 0.37 -8.59 -2.80
N ALA A 142 0.54 -9.75 -3.45
CA ALA A 142 1.13 -10.95 -2.83
C ALA A 142 2.49 -10.66 -2.19
N TYR A 143 3.39 -9.99 -2.92
CA TYR A 143 4.69 -9.58 -2.39
C TYR A 143 4.54 -8.62 -1.20
N GLN A 144 3.62 -7.63 -1.29
CA GLN A 144 3.43 -6.69 -0.18
C GLN A 144 3.01 -7.42 1.09
N LEU A 145 2.06 -8.35 1.00
CA LEU A 145 1.56 -9.13 2.13
C LEU A 145 2.64 -10.01 2.75
N GLN A 146 3.43 -10.69 1.91
CA GLN A 146 4.53 -11.53 2.37
C GLN A 146 5.55 -10.70 3.18
N LYS A 147 5.94 -9.53 2.66
CA LYS A 147 6.86 -8.63 3.39
C LYS A 147 6.21 -8.01 4.62
N LEU A 148 4.94 -7.64 4.55
CA LEU A 148 4.20 -7.11 5.69
C LEU A 148 4.16 -8.13 6.85
N MET A 149 3.86 -9.40 6.57
CA MET A 149 3.90 -10.47 7.56
C MET A 149 5.27 -10.57 8.24
N ILE A 150 6.36 -10.51 7.46
CA ILE A 150 7.74 -10.54 7.99
C ILE A 150 7.96 -9.35 8.93
N TYR A 151 7.56 -8.15 8.54
CA TYR A 151 7.74 -6.95 9.39
C TYR A 151 6.91 -7.03 10.67
N LEU A 152 5.66 -7.49 10.60
CA LEU A 152 4.79 -7.65 11.77
C LEU A 152 5.28 -8.71 12.76
N ARG A 153 5.91 -9.79 12.28
CA ARG A 153 6.56 -10.79 13.15
C ARG A 153 7.81 -10.26 13.85
N ASN A 154 8.51 -9.33 13.22
CA ASN A 154 9.68 -8.68 13.82
C ASN A 154 9.32 -7.51 14.75
N LEU A 155 8.11 -6.97 14.65
CA LEU A 155 7.59 -5.95 15.58
C LEU A 155 7.21 -6.53 16.95
N THR A 156 6.78 -7.78 17.00
CA THR A 156 6.47 -8.46 18.27
C THR A 156 7.76 -8.73 19.05
N SER A 157 7.87 -8.14 20.26
CA SER A 157 9.04 -8.29 21.13
C SER A 157 9.07 -9.65 21.85
N ASP A 158 7.89 -10.24 22.05
CA ASP A 158 7.73 -11.52 22.74
C ASP A 158 7.90 -12.66 21.74
N LYS A 159 9.13 -13.14 21.61
CA LYS A 159 9.45 -14.36 20.84
C LYS A 159 8.81 -15.63 21.44
N GLU A 160 8.22 -15.54 22.62
CA GLU A 160 7.63 -16.66 23.36
C GLU A 160 6.15 -16.90 23.04
N ASP A 161 5.44 -15.90 22.50
CA ASP A 161 4.07 -16.11 22.01
C ASP A 161 4.10 -16.69 20.58
N ALA A 162 3.97 -18.01 20.48
CA ALA A 162 3.85 -18.71 19.21
C ALA A 162 2.54 -18.36 18.44
N ALA A 163 1.61 -17.66 19.08
CA ALA A 163 0.30 -17.33 18.50
C ALA A 163 0.33 -16.03 17.69
N PHE A 164 -0.36 -16.03 16.54
CA PHE A 164 -0.51 -14.83 15.73
C PHE A 164 -1.32 -13.74 16.44
N GLY A 165 -0.77 -12.53 16.49
CA GLY A 165 -1.50 -11.32 16.86
C GLY A 165 -2.62 -10.98 15.87
N LYS A 166 -3.57 -10.12 16.25
CA LYS A 166 -4.69 -9.71 15.39
C LYS A 166 -4.21 -9.11 14.05
N ASP A 167 -3.18 -8.27 14.11
CA ASP A 167 -2.48 -7.69 12.95
C ASP A 167 -1.96 -8.77 11.99
N GLN A 168 -1.29 -9.79 12.54
CA GLN A 168 -0.74 -10.90 11.76
C GLN A 168 -1.85 -11.81 11.19
N LYS A 169 -2.92 -12.08 11.96
CA LYS A 169 -4.07 -12.87 11.48
C LYS A 169 -4.76 -12.24 10.29
N LEU A 170 -4.96 -10.91 10.31
CA LEU A 170 -5.59 -10.18 9.19
C LEU A 170 -4.74 -10.26 7.91
N VAL A 171 -3.42 -10.15 8.03
CA VAL A 171 -2.51 -10.29 6.88
C VAL A 171 -2.48 -11.73 6.36
N LEU A 172 -2.50 -12.71 7.27
CA LEU A 172 -2.60 -14.13 6.89
C LEU A 172 -3.90 -14.40 6.15
N GLU A 173 -5.04 -13.92 6.65
CA GLU A 173 -6.33 -14.05 5.99
C GLU A 173 -6.30 -13.44 4.58
N ALA A 174 -5.81 -12.21 4.45
CA ALA A 174 -5.69 -11.55 3.15
C ALA A 174 -4.81 -12.34 2.18
N HIS A 175 -3.68 -12.87 2.65
CA HIS A 175 -2.78 -13.69 1.85
C HIS A 175 -3.43 -15.02 1.45
N THR A 176 -4.09 -15.71 2.37
CA THR A 176 -4.78 -16.97 2.10
C THR A 176 -5.92 -16.77 1.09
N LYS A 177 -6.75 -15.74 1.24
CA LYS A 177 -7.79 -15.41 0.27
C LYS A 177 -7.21 -15.22 -1.13
N LEU A 178 -6.10 -14.49 -1.22
CA LEU A 178 -5.43 -14.24 -2.50
C LEU A 178 -4.89 -15.55 -3.11
N VAL A 179 -4.19 -16.39 -2.35
CA VAL A 179 -3.61 -17.64 -2.85
C VAL A 179 -4.67 -18.66 -3.26
N LEU A 180 -5.83 -18.68 -2.59
CA LEU A 180 -6.94 -19.57 -2.92
C LEU A 180 -7.76 -19.10 -4.13
N THR A 181 -7.51 -17.89 -4.62
CA THR A 181 -8.24 -17.32 -5.75
C THR A 181 -7.59 -17.72 -7.07
N ASP A 182 -8.38 -18.30 -7.97
CA ASP A 182 -7.98 -18.49 -9.37
C ASP A 182 -8.20 -17.20 -10.18
N SER A 183 -7.15 -16.74 -10.88
CA SER A 183 -7.25 -15.55 -11.75
C SER A 183 -8.27 -15.71 -12.87
N ALA A 184 -8.43 -16.91 -13.41
CA ALA A 184 -9.40 -17.17 -14.47
C ALA A 184 -10.83 -17.04 -13.93
N GLU A 185 -11.07 -17.50 -12.69
CA GLU A 185 -12.36 -17.36 -12.04
C GLU A 185 -12.76 -15.90 -11.78
N LEU A 186 -11.80 -15.01 -11.53
CA LEU A 186 -12.08 -13.58 -11.34
C LEU A 186 -12.67 -12.90 -12.56
N LEU A 187 -12.48 -13.49 -13.75
CA LEU A 187 -12.97 -12.99 -15.02
C LEU A 187 -14.25 -13.69 -15.50
N GLN A 188 -14.65 -14.78 -14.84
CA GLN A 188 -15.85 -15.52 -15.20
C GLN A 188 -17.10 -14.82 -14.72
N GLU A 189 -18.02 -14.56 -15.65
CA GLU A 189 -19.28 -13.89 -15.36
C GLU A 189 -20.43 -14.39 -16.23
N LYS A 190 -21.65 -14.07 -15.78
CA LYS A 190 -22.84 -14.20 -16.61
C LYS A 190 -22.77 -13.17 -17.73
N SER A 191 -23.16 -13.58 -18.94
CA SER A 191 -22.91 -12.85 -20.20
C SER A 191 -23.42 -11.40 -20.25
N ASP A 192 -24.37 -11.02 -19.39
CA ASP A 192 -25.02 -9.70 -19.39
C ASP A 192 -24.53 -8.75 -18.29
N ASP A 193 -23.66 -9.20 -17.38
CA ASP A 193 -23.15 -8.34 -16.30
C ASP A 193 -22.08 -7.39 -16.87
N LEU A 194 -22.19 -6.08 -16.60
CA LEU A 194 -21.14 -5.08 -16.92
C LEU A 194 -20.02 -5.02 -15.86
N ILE A 195 -20.15 -5.81 -14.78
CA ILE A 195 -19.31 -5.70 -13.59
C ILE A 195 -18.70 -7.06 -13.26
N ARG A 196 -17.37 -7.05 -13.29
CA ARG A 196 -16.34 -7.65 -12.39
C ARG A 196 -16.73 -8.38 -11.10
N LYS A 197 -17.89 -8.99 -10.87
CA LYS A 197 -18.42 -9.23 -9.49
C LYS A 197 -17.45 -9.94 -8.54
N LYS A 198 -16.81 -11.03 -8.99
CA LYS A 198 -15.82 -11.78 -8.19
C LYS A 198 -14.57 -10.93 -7.90
N LEU A 199 -14.08 -10.20 -8.91
CA LEU A 199 -12.95 -9.27 -8.76
C LEU A 199 -13.30 -8.11 -7.82
N ASP A 200 -14.49 -7.52 -7.94
CA ASP A 200 -14.94 -6.43 -7.06
C ASP A 200 -15.00 -6.88 -5.61
N ALA A 201 -15.59 -8.06 -5.35
CA ALA A 201 -15.68 -8.65 -4.02
C ALA A 201 -14.29 -8.91 -3.43
N LEU A 202 -13.38 -9.54 -4.18
CA LEU A 202 -12.01 -9.78 -3.72
C LEU A 202 -11.29 -8.48 -3.34
N LEU A 203 -11.37 -7.46 -4.21
CA LEU A 203 -10.67 -6.20 -4.00
C LEU A 203 -11.29 -5.37 -2.87
N ALA A 204 -12.61 -5.44 -2.69
CA ALA A 204 -13.33 -4.82 -1.57
C ALA A 204 -12.92 -5.46 -0.24
N ASP A 205 -13.00 -6.79 -0.14
CA ASP A 205 -12.57 -7.57 1.02
C ASP A 205 -11.11 -7.28 1.38
N PHE A 206 -10.24 -7.25 0.37
CA PHE A 206 -8.83 -6.98 0.57
C PHE A 206 -8.59 -5.58 1.14
N THR A 207 -9.28 -4.58 0.61
CA THR A 207 -9.19 -3.20 1.09
C THR A 207 -9.64 -3.10 2.55
N ASP A 208 -10.73 -3.79 2.92
CA ASP A 208 -11.22 -3.84 4.29
C ASP A 208 -10.22 -4.52 5.24
N LEU A 209 -9.66 -5.67 4.86
CA LEU A 209 -8.63 -6.36 5.64
C LEU A 209 -7.39 -5.48 5.89
N MET A 210 -6.98 -4.69 4.89
CA MET A 210 -5.85 -3.75 5.06
C MET A 210 -6.19 -2.57 5.98
N ILE A 211 -7.42 -2.05 5.92
CA ILE A 211 -7.91 -1.04 6.86
C ILE A 211 -7.92 -1.59 8.28
N GLN A 212 -8.51 -2.78 8.48
CA GLN A 212 -8.54 -3.45 9.78
C GLN A 212 -7.13 -3.75 10.31
N CYS A 213 -6.20 -4.14 9.44
CA CYS A 213 -4.81 -4.39 9.80
C CYS A 213 -4.14 -3.10 10.30
N SER A 214 -4.34 -1.99 9.59
CA SER A 214 -3.86 -0.67 10.01
C SER A 214 -4.40 -0.28 11.39
N ILE A 215 -5.70 -0.48 11.63
CA ILE A 215 -6.34 -0.23 12.93
C ILE A 215 -5.73 -1.12 14.03
N ALA A 216 -5.54 -2.42 13.75
CA ALA A 216 -4.96 -3.36 14.71
C ALA A 216 -3.52 -2.99 15.08
N ILE A 217 -2.70 -2.57 14.10
CA ILE A 217 -1.34 -2.07 14.35
C ILE A 217 -1.39 -0.80 15.21
N ASN A 218 -2.28 0.14 14.90
CA ASN A 218 -2.44 1.37 15.67
C ASN A 218 -2.80 1.05 17.14
N GLN A 219 -3.81 0.21 17.33
CA GLN A 219 -4.27 -0.24 18.65
C GLN A 219 -3.20 -1.00 19.43
N LYS A 220 -2.33 -1.77 18.78
CA LYS A 220 -1.32 -2.58 19.47
C LYS A 220 -0.08 -1.79 19.84
N TYR A 221 0.39 -0.91 18.96
CA TYR A 221 1.71 -0.29 19.10
C TYR A 221 1.69 1.21 19.42
N PHE A 222 0.53 1.89 19.30
CA PHE A 222 0.42 3.34 19.57
C PHE A 222 -0.49 3.70 20.75
N SER A 223 -1.47 2.87 21.09
CA SER A 223 -2.39 3.09 22.22
C SER A 223 -1.67 3.29 23.57
N HIS A 224 -0.70 2.43 23.89
CA HIS A 224 0.09 2.51 25.12
C HIS A 224 1.02 3.73 25.21
N SER A 225 1.29 4.42 24.08
CA SER A 225 2.06 5.67 24.10
C SER A 225 1.24 6.86 24.62
N SER A 226 -0.10 6.74 24.62
CA SER A 226 -1.03 7.78 25.09
C SER A 226 -1.23 7.75 26.61
N GLU A 227 -1.32 6.55 27.21
CA GLU A 227 -1.45 6.40 28.68
C GLU A 227 -0.20 6.88 29.42
N MET A 228 0.99 6.65 28.85
CA MET A 228 2.26 7.08 29.45
C MET A 228 2.43 8.61 29.43
N LYS A 229 1.77 9.33 28.52
CA LYS A 229 1.75 10.80 28.50
C LYS A 229 0.85 11.39 29.58
N ASN A 230 -0.23 10.71 29.96
CA ASN A 230 -1.15 11.20 30.99
C ASN A 230 -0.61 11.04 32.41
N LEU A 231 0.27 10.04 32.65
CA LEU A 231 0.94 9.85 33.96
C LEU A 231 2.04 10.88 34.25
N ILE A 232 2.68 11.47 33.23
CA ILE A 232 3.73 12.50 33.44
C ILE A 232 3.11 13.88 33.68
N LEU A 233 1.89 14.12 33.23
CA LEU A 233 1.16 15.38 33.47
C LEU A 233 0.45 15.41 34.83
N THR A 234 0.11 14.26 35.43
CA THR A 234 -0.47 14.17 36.78
C THR A 234 0.57 14.04 37.90
N ALA A 235 1.84 13.76 37.58
CA ALA A 235 2.93 13.73 38.56
C ALA A 235 3.62 15.10 38.76
N LYS A 236 2.99 16.19 38.32
CA LYS A 236 3.48 17.58 38.43
C LYS A 236 2.54 18.51 39.21
N GLU A 237 1.61 17.94 39.96
CA GLU A 237 0.84 18.62 41.03
C GLU A 237 1.32 18.12 42.39
#